data_AF-A0A7C0ZCJ1-F1
#
_entry.id   AF-A0A7C0ZCJ1-F1
#
_cell.length_a   1.000
_cell.length_b   1.000
_cell.length_c   1.000
_cell.angle_alpha   90.00
_cell.angle_beta   90.00
_cell.angle_gamma   90.00
#
_symmetry.space_group_name_H-M   'P 1'
#
loop_
_entity.id
_entity.type
_entity.pdbx_description
1 polymer ?
#
loop_
_entity_poly.entity_id
_entity_poly.type
_entity_poly.pdbx_seq_one_letter_code
_entity_poly.pdbx_strand_id
1 'polypeptide(L)'
;MEEKEVQELLSTIDVLKLLIDRGRDERKGFAWYMVVWGFYGFINIVIAMFLGKLLWGPLTLPAFWLTTVPVAGWGLSTLCWGILSAVVFGLGYFAHVNSGILIAIIVAGAIFNYAFLYRYGIMKGRLKPLPKTSVAPKIGIFWGVVMASMIVLSNLVYVKTGYAGGDLIYGMWGYALGIAMFISGIIAPGFFIMGLIAAFGIPLMCVFSMEAGMALYGLVALLMALYGIYMIKK
;
A
#
# COMPACT_ATOMS: atom_id res chain seq x y z
N MET A 1 2.35 15.12 -48.87
CA MET A 1 2.03 15.22 -47.44
C MET A 1 1.94 16.70 -47.15
N GLU A 2 0.72 17.19 -46.96
CA GLU A 2 0.49 18.63 -46.79
C GLU A 2 1.09 19.08 -45.46
N GLU A 3 1.66 20.29 -45.42
CA GLU A 3 2.37 20.84 -44.25
C GLU A 3 1.51 20.80 -42.96
N LYS A 4 0.18 20.89 -43.11
CA LYS A 4 -0.81 20.70 -42.04
C LYS A 4 -0.84 19.27 -41.49
N GLU A 5 -0.84 18.25 -42.34
CA GLU A 5 -0.83 16.85 -41.90
C GLU A 5 0.44 16.54 -41.11
N VAL A 6 1.59 17.10 -41.53
CA VAL A 6 2.87 16.94 -40.83
C VAL A 6 2.82 17.58 -39.44
N GLN A 7 2.25 18.79 -39.32
CA GLN A 7 2.10 19.48 -38.04
C GLN A 7 1.13 18.75 -37.09
N GLU A 8 0.02 18.21 -37.59
CA GLU A 8 -0.91 17.41 -36.79
C GLU A 8 -0.25 16.13 -36.26
N LEU A 9 0.53 15.45 -37.11
CA LEU A 9 1.24 14.23 -36.75
C LEU A 9 2.32 14.50 -35.70
N LEU A 10 3.08 15.59 -35.84
CA LEU A 10 4.06 16.04 -34.83
C LEU A 10 3.39 16.38 -33.50
N SER A 11 2.27 17.12 -33.52
CA SER A 11 1.52 17.46 -32.31
C SER A 11 0.99 16.22 -31.59
N THR A 12 0.52 15.22 -32.36
CA THR A 12 0.04 13.94 -31.82
C THR A 12 1.19 13.17 -31.17
N ILE A 13 2.36 13.13 -31.82
CA ILE A 13 3.56 12.50 -31.25
C ILE A 13 3.96 13.16 -29.94
N ASP A 14 3.91 14.49 -29.85
CA ASP A 14 4.27 15.22 -28.64
C ASP A 14 3.28 14.97 -27.51
N VAL A 15 1.98 14.91 -27.81
CA VAL A 15 0.95 14.52 -26.84
C VAL A 15 1.18 13.09 -26.35
N LEU A 16 1.49 12.15 -27.24
CA LEU A 16 1.79 10.76 -26.88
C LEU A 16 3.04 10.64 -26.00
N LYS A 17 4.12 11.36 -26.33
CA LYS A 17 5.34 11.42 -25.49
C LYS A 17 5.03 11.96 -24.10
N LEU A 18 4.25 13.04 -24.01
CA LEU A 18 3.86 13.64 -22.74
C LEU A 18 2.98 12.70 -21.90
N LEU A 19 2.10 11.92 -22.53
CA LEU A 19 1.32 10.87 -21.85
C LEU A 19 2.20 9.73 -21.35
N ILE A 20 3.18 9.29 -22.16
CA ILE A 20 4.14 8.24 -21.79
C ILE A 20 4.99 8.67 -20.59
N ASP A 21 5.54 9.89 -20.62
CA ASP A 21 6.36 10.42 -19.52
C ASP A 21 5.58 10.55 -18.22
N ARG A 22 4.33 11.03 -18.30
CA ARG A 22 3.43 11.07 -17.14
C ARG A 22 3.08 9.68 -16.61
N GLY A 23 2.83 8.73 -17.50
CA GLY A 23 2.59 7.34 -17.12
C GLY A 23 3.80 6.71 -16.42
N ARG A 24 5.02 7.03 -16.87
CA ARG A 24 6.27 6.58 -16.24
C ARG A 24 6.45 7.18 -14.83
N ASP A 25 6.20 8.48 -14.67
CA ASP A 25 6.28 9.16 -13.36
C ASP A 25 5.25 8.59 -12.36
N GLU A 26 4.01 8.38 -12.80
CA GLU A 26 2.95 7.75 -12.00
C GLU A 26 3.35 6.32 -11.58
N ARG A 27 3.85 5.53 -12.53
CA ARG A 27 4.31 4.17 -12.27
C ARG A 27 5.45 4.13 -11.25
N LYS A 28 6.39 5.08 -11.28
CA LYS A 28 7.49 5.14 -10.30
C LYS A 28 6.99 5.43 -8.88
N GLY A 29 6.08 6.38 -8.73
CA GLY A 29 5.46 6.69 -7.42
C GLY A 29 4.69 5.49 -6.87
N PHE A 30 3.92 4.84 -7.74
CA PHE A 30 3.21 3.60 -7.41
C PHE A 30 4.17 2.45 -7.06
N ALA A 31 5.27 2.30 -7.81
CA ALA A 31 6.26 1.27 -7.56
C ALA A 31 6.93 1.43 -6.19
N TRP A 32 7.29 2.67 -5.79
CA TRP A 32 7.83 2.93 -4.45
C TRP A 32 6.86 2.52 -3.34
N TYR A 33 5.57 2.84 -3.51
CA TYR A 33 4.53 2.40 -2.58
C TYR A 33 4.51 0.87 -2.46
N MET A 34 4.55 0.14 -3.59
CA MET A 34 4.59 -1.32 -3.61
C MET A 34 5.86 -1.89 -2.95
N VAL A 35 7.02 -1.24 -3.09
CA VAL A 35 8.26 -1.62 -2.39
C VAL A 35 8.08 -1.58 -0.88
N VAL A 36 7.63 -0.43 -0.36
CA VAL A 36 7.51 -0.21 1.08
C VAL A 36 6.50 -1.16 1.71
N TRP A 37 5.31 -1.27 1.11
CA TRP A 37 4.25 -2.12 1.65
C TRP A 37 4.51 -3.62 1.47
N GLY A 38 5.21 -4.01 0.39
CA GLY A 38 5.66 -5.38 0.20
C GLY A 38 6.69 -5.80 1.25
N PHE A 39 7.70 -4.97 1.51
CA PHE A 39 8.65 -5.25 2.59
C PHE A 39 8.00 -5.21 3.97
N TYR A 40 7.08 -4.28 4.22
CA TYR A 40 6.30 -4.26 5.45
C TYR A 40 5.56 -5.58 5.68
N GLY A 41 4.85 -6.10 4.65
CA GLY A 41 4.17 -7.38 4.74
C GLY A 41 5.13 -8.55 4.98
N PHE A 42 6.22 -8.61 4.21
CA PHE A 42 7.23 -9.65 4.35
C PHE A 42 7.89 -9.68 5.73
N ILE A 43 8.34 -8.51 6.23
CA ILE A 43 8.98 -8.39 7.54
C ILE A 43 8.02 -8.82 8.65
N ASN A 44 6.73 -8.45 8.57
CA ASN A 44 5.74 -8.88 9.55
C ASN A 44 5.56 -10.39 9.57
N ILE A 45 5.51 -11.03 8.41
CA ILE A 45 5.41 -12.49 8.32
C ILE A 45 6.66 -13.16 8.90
N VAL A 46 7.86 -12.69 8.55
CA VAL A 46 9.11 -13.23 9.09
C VAL A 46 9.13 -13.12 10.61
N ILE A 47 8.79 -11.96 11.17
CA ILE A 47 8.74 -11.75 12.62
C ILE A 47 7.67 -12.65 13.25
N ALA A 48 6.51 -12.82 12.62
CA ALA A 48 5.46 -13.68 13.13
C ALA A 48 5.88 -15.17 13.14
N MET A 49 6.53 -15.66 12.08
CA MET A 49 6.97 -17.06 11.98
C MET A 49 8.12 -17.39 12.93
N PHE A 50 9.13 -16.51 13.06
CA PHE A 50 10.34 -16.80 13.83
C PHE A 50 10.27 -16.35 15.29
N LEU A 51 9.52 -15.27 15.58
CA LEU A 51 9.44 -14.68 16.92
C LEU A 51 8.06 -14.83 17.56
N GLY A 52 7.07 -15.36 16.84
CA GLY A 52 5.70 -15.50 17.33
C GLY A 52 5.00 -14.15 17.61
N LYS A 53 5.53 -13.05 17.06
CA LYS A 53 5.03 -11.69 17.34
C LYS A 53 4.34 -11.07 16.12
N LEU A 54 3.17 -10.48 16.35
CA LEU A 54 2.44 -9.73 15.34
C LEU A 54 2.75 -8.23 15.48
N LEU A 55 3.57 -7.69 14.59
CA LEU A 55 3.98 -6.27 14.63
C LEU A 55 3.29 -5.40 13.57
N TRP A 56 2.16 -5.87 13.02
CA TRP A 56 1.42 -5.17 11.97
C TRP A 56 1.09 -3.72 12.39
N GLY A 57 0.50 -3.54 13.58
CA GLY A 57 0.21 -2.20 14.12
C GLY A 57 1.47 -1.32 14.29
N PRO A 58 2.45 -1.73 15.11
CA PRO A 58 3.67 -0.95 15.36
C PRO A 58 4.45 -0.57 14.10
N LEU A 59 4.52 -1.45 13.10
CA LEU A 59 5.27 -1.21 11.86
C LEU A 59 4.49 -0.42 10.80
N THR A 60 3.19 -0.19 10.99
CA THR A 60 2.35 0.56 10.05
C THR A 60 2.79 2.03 9.92
N LEU A 61 3.07 2.71 11.02
CA LEU A 61 3.50 4.13 11.00
C LEU A 61 4.88 4.31 10.34
N PRO A 62 5.90 3.47 10.62
CA PRO A 62 7.13 3.45 9.84
C PRO A 62 6.93 3.21 8.34
N ALA A 63 6.02 2.31 7.95
CA ALA A 63 5.71 2.08 6.54
C ALA A 63 5.13 3.35 5.88
N PHE A 64 4.16 4.00 6.53
CA PHE A 64 3.65 5.28 6.07
C PHE A 64 4.74 6.34 5.92
N TRP A 65 5.62 6.46 6.90
CA TRP A 65 6.77 7.36 6.84
C TRP A 65 7.69 7.08 5.64
N LEU A 66 8.08 5.82 5.42
CA LEU A 66 8.90 5.43 4.27
C LEU A 66 8.25 5.78 2.92
N THR A 67 6.93 5.67 2.81
CA THR A 67 6.23 6.05 1.57
C THR A 67 6.25 7.56 1.30
N THR A 68 6.32 8.41 2.33
CA THR A 68 6.27 9.87 2.17
C THR A 68 7.64 10.55 2.16
N VAL A 69 8.71 9.84 2.56
CA VAL A 69 10.08 10.37 2.52
C VAL A 69 10.48 10.91 1.13
N PRO A 70 10.23 10.19 0.01
CA PRO A 70 10.54 10.75 -1.31
C PRO A 70 9.69 11.97 -1.70
N VAL A 71 8.51 12.13 -1.08
CA VAL A 71 7.56 13.21 -1.38
C VAL A 71 7.94 14.50 -0.68
N ALA A 72 8.14 14.44 0.64
CA ALA A 72 8.33 15.61 1.49
C ALA A 72 9.73 15.71 2.10
N GLY A 73 10.59 14.72 1.85
CA GLY A 73 11.92 14.61 2.45
C GLY A 73 11.87 14.06 3.88
N TRP A 74 13.04 13.76 4.42
CA TRP A 74 13.22 13.16 5.74
C TRP A 74 12.66 14.03 6.87
N GLY A 75 13.01 15.31 6.91
CA GLY A 75 12.62 16.20 8.03
C GLY A 75 11.11 16.31 8.20
N LEU A 76 10.39 16.74 7.16
CA LEU A 76 8.95 16.96 7.26
C LEU A 76 8.16 15.65 7.42
N SER A 77 8.57 14.58 6.74
CA SER A 77 7.95 13.26 6.94
C SER A 77 8.12 12.77 8.37
N THR A 78 9.32 12.91 8.93
CA THR A 78 9.61 12.50 10.31
C THR A 78 8.82 13.32 11.30
N LEU A 79 8.66 14.63 11.07
CA LEU A 79 7.84 15.49 11.92
C LEU A 79 6.37 15.05 11.91
N CYS A 80 5.76 14.92 10.74
CA CYS A 80 4.34 14.58 10.61
C CYS A 80 4.01 13.19 11.17
N TRP A 81 4.79 12.18 10.80
CA TRP A 81 4.57 10.81 11.29
C TRP A 81 5.05 10.62 12.72
N GLY A 82 6.07 11.35 13.16
CA GLY A 82 6.56 11.36 14.53
C GLY A 82 5.55 11.96 15.50
N ILE A 83 4.90 13.09 15.15
CA ILE A 83 3.80 13.66 15.94
C ILE A 83 2.65 12.66 16.05
N LEU A 84 2.22 12.06 14.93
CA LEU A 84 1.14 11.08 14.97
C LEU A 84 1.52 9.86 15.84
N SER A 85 2.77 9.38 15.72
CA SER A 85 3.28 8.28 16.54
C SER A 85 3.29 8.63 18.03
N ALA A 86 3.73 9.83 18.39
CA ALA A 86 3.73 10.31 19.76
C ALA A 86 2.32 10.44 20.34
N VAL A 87 1.36 10.91 19.54
CA VAL A 87 -0.06 10.99 19.94
C VAL A 87 -0.63 9.59 20.14
N VAL A 88 -0.45 8.67 19.19
CA VAL A 88 -0.98 7.31 19.27
C VAL A 88 -0.35 6.55 20.44
N PHE A 89 0.97 6.64 20.61
CA PHE A 89 1.67 6.04 21.73
C PHE A 89 1.22 6.67 23.06
N GLY A 90 1.14 8.00 23.14
CA GLY A 90 0.75 8.72 24.33
C GLY A 90 -0.66 8.35 24.81
N LEU A 91 -1.63 8.36 23.89
CA LEU A 91 -3.02 8.03 24.17
C LEU A 91 -3.24 6.55 24.47
N GLY A 92 -2.52 5.66 23.77
CA GLY A 92 -2.63 4.22 23.98
C GLY A 92 -1.96 3.75 25.27
N TYR A 93 -0.76 4.27 25.56
CA TYR A 93 0.05 3.79 26.69
C TYR A 93 -0.29 4.49 28.01
N PHE A 94 -0.49 5.83 28.02
CA PHE A 94 -0.71 6.57 29.27
C PHE A 94 -2.18 6.84 29.56
N ALA A 95 -3.00 7.08 28.54
CA ALA A 95 -4.41 7.41 28.72
C ALA A 95 -5.35 6.21 28.54
N HIS A 96 -4.81 5.02 28.19
CA HIS A 96 -5.57 3.79 27.98
C HIS A 96 -6.83 3.97 27.12
N VAL A 97 -6.73 4.82 26.09
CA VAL A 97 -7.84 5.15 25.20
C VAL A 97 -8.29 3.90 24.43
N ASN A 98 -9.60 3.78 24.23
CA ASN A 98 -10.22 2.66 23.50
C ASN A 98 -9.56 2.44 22.12
N SER A 99 -9.32 1.18 21.77
CA SER A 99 -8.65 0.77 20.53
C SER A 99 -9.33 1.28 19.26
N GLY A 100 -10.67 1.39 19.25
CA GLY A 100 -11.41 1.96 18.12
C GLY A 100 -11.12 3.45 17.91
N ILE A 101 -10.97 4.20 19.01
CA ILE A 101 -10.60 5.63 18.95
C ILE A 101 -9.15 5.76 18.44
N LEU A 102 -8.23 4.92 18.90
CA LEU A 102 -6.84 4.91 18.41
C LEU A 102 -6.77 4.61 16.92
N ILE A 103 -7.54 3.63 16.43
CA ILE A 103 -7.64 3.33 14.99
C ILE A 103 -8.17 4.55 14.22
N ALA A 104 -9.23 5.20 14.72
CA ALA A 104 -9.78 6.40 14.08
C ALA A 104 -8.75 7.54 14.01
N ILE A 105 -7.96 7.75 15.06
CA ILE A 105 -6.88 8.74 15.10
C ILE A 105 -5.78 8.38 14.09
N ILE A 106 -5.37 7.12 14.00
CA ILE A 106 -4.36 6.66 13.03
C ILE A 106 -4.85 6.91 11.61
N VAL A 107 -6.10 6.55 11.30
CA VAL A 107 -6.68 6.71 9.97
C VAL A 107 -6.82 8.19 9.61
N ALA A 108 -7.41 9.01 10.50
CA ALA A 108 -7.58 10.44 10.27
C ALA A 108 -6.22 11.16 10.14
N GLY A 109 -5.27 10.82 11.01
CA GLY A 109 -3.91 11.35 10.98
C GLY A 109 -3.16 10.93 9.71
N ALA A 110 -3.33 9.70 9.24
CA ALA A 110 -2.74 9.23 8.00
C ALA A 110 -3.30 9.98 6.78
N ILE A 111 -4.62 10.15 6.70
CA ILE A 111 -5.28 10.92 5.63
C ILE A 111 -4.77 12.38 5.63
N PHE A 112 -4.74 13.01 6.81
CA PHE A 112 -4.25 14.38 6.95
C PHE A 112 -2.78 14.50 6.55
N ASN A 113 -1.91 13.64 7.06
CA ASN A 113 -0.48 13.65 6.75
C ASN A 113 -0.23 13.43 5.27
N TYR A 114 -0.89 12.47 4.63
CA TYR A 114 -0.77 12.26 3.19
C TYR A 114 -1.20 13.49 2.40
N ALA A 115 -2.39 14.04 2.70
CA ALA A 115 -2.89 15.23 2.01
C ALA A 115 -1.94 16.43 2.17
N PHE A 116 -1.45 16.65 3.38
CA PHE A 116 -0.53 17.74 3.70
C PHE A 116 0.84 17.57 3.03
N LEU A 117 1.47 16.40 3.17
CA LEU A 117 2.81 16.12 2.64
C LEU A 117 2.83 16.12 1.12
N TYR A 118 1.81 15.56 0.46
CA TYR A 118 1.70 15.61 -1.00
C TYR A 118 1.47 17.04 -1.50
N ARG A 119 0.61 17.82 -0.83
CA ARG A 119 0.42 19.24 -1.17
C ARG A 119 1.73 20.02 -1.02
N TYR A 120 2.46 19.80 0.06
CA TYR A 120 3.78 20.40 0.26
C TYR A 120 4.78 20.00 -0.84
N GLY A 121 4.82 18.72 -1.21
CA GLY A 121 5.67 18.21 -2.29
C GLY A 121 5.39 18.89 -3.63
N ILE A 122 4.12 19.14 -3.95
CA ILE A 122 3.71 19.89 -5.14
C ILE A 122 4.14 21.37 -5.04
N MET A 123 3.87 22.02 -3.90
CA MET A 123 4.22 23.43 -3.68
C MET A 123 5.73 23.70 -3.76
N LYS A 124 6.56 22.72 -3.37
CA LYS A 124 8.03 22.80 -3.45
C LYS A 124 8.59 22.30 -4.78
N GLY A 125 7.74 21.97 -5.76
CA GLY A 125 8.17 21.49 -7.08
C GLY A 125 8.84 20.12 -7.07
N ARG A 126 8.75 19.37 -5.96
CA ARG A 126 9.30 18.00 -5.84
C ARG A 126 8.43 16.96 -6.52
N LEU A 127 7.13 17.23 -6.59
CA LEU A 127 6.15 16.43 -7.31
C LEU A 127 5.44 17.28 -8.35
N LYS A 128 5.17 16.68 -9.50
CA LYS A 128 4.21 17.23 -10.45
C LYS A 128 2.79 16.85 -10.01
N PRO A 129 1.81 17.75 -10.14
CA PRO A 129 0.42 17.40 -9.88
C PRO A 129 -0.03 16.29 -10.83
N LEU A 130 -0.65 15.25 -10.27
CA LEU A 130 -1.18 14.14 -11.07
C LEU A 130 -2.42 14.61 -11.86
N PRO A 131 -2.58 14.18 -13.12
CA PRO A 131 -3.79 14.47 -13.88
C PRO A 131 -5.00 13.75 -13.26
N LYS A 132 -6.21 14.27 -13.49
CA LYS A 132 -7.46 13.63 -13.02
C LYS A 132 -7.66 12.21 -13.57
N THR A 133 -7.03 11.90 -14.70
CA THR A 133 -7.03 10.58 -15.34
C THR A 133 -6.10 9.58 -14.66
N SER A 134 -5.25 10.01 -13.72
CA SER A 134 -4.35 9.14 -12.97
C SER A 134 -5.09 8.01 -12.27
N VAL A 135 -4.51 6.81 -12.33
CA VAL A 135 -5.11 5.56 -11.86
C VAL A 135 -4.51 5.15 -10.51
N ALA A 136 -3.23 5.44 -10.26
CA ALA A 136 -2.53 5.08 -9.03
C ALA A 136 -3.22 5.57 -7.74
N PRO A 137 -3.70 6.84 -7.64
CA PRO A 137 -4.45 7.27 -6.47
C PRO A 137 -5.77 6.51 -6.28
N LYS A 138 -6.45 6.16 -7.38
CA LYS A 138 -7.71 5.39 -7.34
C LYS A 138 -7.46 3.97 -6.86
N ILE A 139 -6.35 3.36 -7.30
CA ILE A 139 -5.89 2.07 -6.80
C ILE A 139 -5.52 2.18 -5.31
N GLY A 140 -4.81 3.23 -4.88
CA GLY A 140 -4.49 3.45 -3.46
C GLY A 140 -5.74 3.55 -2.57
N ILE A 141 -6.77 4.27 -3.03
CA ILE A 141 -8.07 4.34 -2.34
C ILE A 141 -8.72 2.95 -2.29
N PHE A 142 -8.70 2.21 -3.41
CA PHE A 142 -9.22 0.84 -3.46
C PHE A 142 -8.52 -0.08 -2.46
N TRP A 143 -7.19 -0.02 -2.37
CA TRP A 143 -6.41 -0.73 -1.33
C TRP A 143 -6.90 -0.37 0.07
N GLY A 144 -7.05 0.92 0.36
CA GLY A 144 -7.53 1.39 1.65
C GLY A 144 -8.92 0.83 2.00
N VAL A 145 -9.86 0.84 1.05
CA VAL A 145 -11.20 0.29 1.23
C VAL A 145 -11.14 -1.22 1.49
N VAL A 146 -10.42 -1.98 0.67
CA VAL A 146 -10.30 -3.44 0.82
C VAL A 146 -9.70 -3.82 2.18
N MET A 147 -8.62 -3.17 2.58
CA MET A 147 -7.96 -3.44 3.86
C MET A 147 -8.82 -3.01 5.05
N ALA A 148 -9.48 -1.86 4.99
CA ALA A 148 -10.41 -1.42 6.03
C ALA A 148 -11.61 -2.37 6.19
N SER A 149 -12.15 -2.86 5.07
CA SER A 149 -13.20 -3.88 5.09
C SER A 149 -12.75 -5.17 5.76
N MET A 150 -11.50 -5.59 5.57
CA MET A 150 -10.97 -6.78 6.28
C MET A 150 -10.84 -6.56 7.78
N ILE A 151 -10.45 -5.37 8.23
CA ILE A 151 -10.45 -5.04 9.67
C ILE A 151 -11.87 -5.20 10.24
N VAL A 152 -12.88 -4.65 9.57
CA VAL A 152 -14.27 -4.76 10.02
C VAL A 152 -14.73 -6.23 10.01
N LEU A 153 -14.46 -6.94 8.91
CA LEU A 153 -14.88 -8.33 8.74
C LEU A 153 -14.23 -9.26 9.76
N SER A 154 -12.91 -9.12 10.03
CA SER A 154 -12.22 -9.94 11.03
C SER A 154 -12.77 -9.70 12.44
N ASN A 155 -13.10 -8.45 12.78
CA ASN A 155 -13.73 -8.13 14.06
C ASN A 155 -15.15 -8.69 14.16
N LEU A 156 -15.96 -8.61 13.11
CA LEU A 156 -17.31 -9.16 13.08
C LEU A 156 -17.30 -10.69 13.23
N VAL A 157 -16.39 -11.38 12.55
CA VAL A 157 -16.22 -12.83 12.68
C VAL A 157 -15.85 -13.20 14.12
N TYR A 158 -14.89 -12.49 14.72
CA TYR A 158 -14.51 -12.72 16.11
C TYR A 158 -15.70 -12.53 17.07
N VAL A 159 -16.44 -11.42 16.94
CA VAL A 159 -17.61 -11.14 17.79
C VAL A 159 -18.71 -12.19 17.64
N LYS A 160 -18.92 -12.71 16.43
CA LYS A 160 -20.00 -13.68 16.15
C LYS A 160 -19.66 -15.12 16.50
N THR A 161 -18.41 -15.52 16.33
CA THR A 161 -17.98 -16.93 16.45
C THR A 161 -17.13 -17.20 17.67
N GLY A 162 -16.58 -16.17 18.31
CA GLY A 162 -15.52 -16.31 19.32
C GLY A 162 -14.20 -16.84 18.76
N TYR A 163 -14.13 -17.11 17.46
CA TYR A 163 -12.96 -17.67 16.79
C TYR A 163 -12.19 -16.57 16.06
N ALA A 164 -10.92 -16.41 16.43
CA ALA A 164 -9.92 -15.59 15.74
C ALA A 164 -8.69 -16.45 15.42
N GLY A 165 -8.92 -17.62 14.83
CA GLY A 165 -7.83 -18.47 14.37
C GLY A 165 -6.94 -17.74 13.37
N GLY A 166 -5.62 -17.92 13.53
CA GLY A 166 -4.63 -17.30 12.65
C GLY A 166 -4.80 -17.73 11.19
N ASP A 167 -5.18 -18.99 10.96
CA ASP A 167 -5.52 -19.55 9.65
C ASP A 167 -6.59 -18.73 8.90
N LEU A 168 -7.71 -18.44 9.57
CA LEU A 168 -8.80 -17.66 8.99
C LEU A 168 -8.39 -16.21 8.75
N ILE A 169 -7.70 -15.60 9.72
CA ILE A 169 -7.20 -14.23 9.61
C ILE A 169 -6.23 -14.12 8.41
N TYR A 170 -5.18 -14.94 8.37
CA TYR A 170 -4.21 -14.91 7.27
C TYR A 170 -4.84 -15.28 5.92
N GLY A 171 -5.83 -16.17 5.90
CA GLY A 171 -6.61 -16.45 4.69
C GLY A 171 -7.37 -15.23 4.19
N MET A 172 -8.11 -14.55 5.06
CA MET A 172 -8.87 -13.34 4.71
C MET A 172 -7.95 -12.19 4.26
N TRP A 173 -6.87 -11.94 4.98
CA TRP A 173 -5.91 -10.90 4.64
C TRP A 173 -5.12 -11.25 3.36
N GLY A 174 -4.80 -12.53 3.13
CA GLY A 174 -4.20 -13.01 1.90
C GLY A 174 -5.12 -12.84 0.68
N TYR A 175 -6.41 -13.13 0.86
CA TYR A 175 -7.44 -12.85 -0.16
C TYR A 175 -7.48 -11.37 -0.51
N ALA A 176 -7.56 -10.50 0.50
CA ALA A 176 -7.61 -9.06 0.33
C ALA A 176 -6.36 -8.49 -0.35
N LEU A 177 -5.17 -8.95 0.06
CA LEU A 177 -3.91 -8.64 -0.62
C LEU A 177 -3.97 -9.06 -2.09
N GLY A 178 -4.47 -10.26 -2.38
CA GLY A 178 -4.63 -10.77 -3.73
C GLY A 178 -5.52 -9.92 -4.61
N ILE A 179 -6.70 -9.54 -4.13
CA ILE A 179 -7.62 -8.63 -4.85
C ILE A 179 -6.97 -7.26 -5.08
N ALA A 180 -6.30 -6.72 -4.07
CA ALA A 180 -5.64 -5.42 -4.18
C ALA A 180 -4.49 -5.41 -5.19
N MET A 181 -3.68 -6.49 -5.22
CA MET A 181 -2.64 -6.68 -6.24
C MET A 181 -3.24 -6.96 -7.61
N PHE A 182 -4.33 -7.72 -7.72
CA PHE A 182 -4.96 -7.99 -9.00
C PHE A 182 -5.38 -6.70 -9.70
N ILE A 183 -6.07 -5.79 -8.98
CA ILE A 183 -6.43 -4.48 -9.53
C ILE A 183 -5.18 -3.61 -9.81
N SER A 184 -4.12 -3.77 -9.04
CA SER A 184 -2.82 -3.13 -9.30
C SER A 184 -2.17 -3.57 -10.63
N GLY A 185 -2.61 -4.70 -11.18
CA GLY A 185 -2.22 -5.18 -12.51
C GLY A 185 -2.50 -4.20 -13.64
N ILE A 186 -3.46 -3.29 -13.47
CA ILE A 186 -3.79 -2.23 -14.43
C ILE A 186 -2.58 -1.32 -14.69
N ILE A 187 -1.74 -1.07 -13.67
CA ILE A 187 -0.51 -0.27 -13.83
C ILE A 187 0.63 -1.14 -14.35
N ALA A 188 0.75 -2.37 -13.84
CA ALA A 188 1.83 -3.27 -14.22
C ALA A 188 1.38 -4.74 -14.20
N PRO A 189 1.38 -5.44 -15.36
CA PRO A 189 0.76 -6.76 -15.50
C PRO A 189 1.23 -7.84 -14.53
N GLY A 190 2.48 -7.77 -14.05
CA GLY A 190 3.02 -8.71 -13.06
C GLY A 190 2.17 -8.81 -11.78
N PHE A 191 1.47 -7.75 -11.39
CA PHE A 191 0.58 -7.79 -10.23
C PHE A 191 -0.71 -8.59 -10.45
N PHE A 192 -1.17 -8.80 -11.70
CA PHE A 192 -2.30 -9.69 -11.96
C PHE A 192 -2.00 -11.11 -11.52
N ILE A 193 -0.83 -11.62 -11.91
CA ILE A 193 -0.41 -13.00 -11.60
C ILE A 193 -0.20 -13.14 -10.08
N MET A 194 0.54 -12.22 -9.47
CA MET A 194 0.73 -12.22 -8.01
C MET A 194 -0.60 -12.12 -7.27
N GLY A 195 -1.53 -11.30 -7.77
CA GLY A 195 -2.87 -11.14 -7.22
C GLY A 195 -3.69 -12.41 -7.24
N LEU A 196 -3.70 -13.15 -8.36
CA LEU A 196 -4.38 -14.46 -8.44
C LEU A 196 -3.75 -15.49 -7.51
N ILE A 197 -2.42 -15.56 -7.45
CA ILE A 197 -1.70 -16.48 -6.55
C ILE A 197 -2.05 -16.17 -5.10
N ALA A 198 -2.06 -14.90 -4.69
CA ALA A 198 -2.42 -14.52 -3.33
C ALA A 198 -3.91 -14.76 -3.03
N ALA A 199 -4.81 -14.36 -3.95
CA ALA A 199 -6.25 -14.42 -3.73
C ALA A 199 -6.75 -15.84 -3.51
N PHE A 200 -6.21 -16.81 -4.24
CA PHE A 200 -6.65 -18.21 -4.14
C PHE A 200 -5.64 -19.08 -3.38
N GLY A 201 -4.35 -18.86 -3.61
CA GLY A 201 -3.30 -19.69 -3.04
C GLY A 201 -3.14 -19.50 -1.53
N ILE A 202 -3.18 -18.26 -1.01
CA ILE A 202 -3.00 -18.04 0.44
C ILE A 202 -4.16 -18.65 1.24
N PRO A 203 -5.45 -18.38 0.92
CA PRO A 203 -6.55 -19.04 1.62
C PRO A 203 -6.48 -20.56 1.53
N LEU A 204 -6.18 -21.10 0.35
CA LEU A 204 -6.04 -22.56 0.15
C LEU A 204 -4.93 -23.13 1.03
N MET A 205 -3.77 -22.48 1.09
CA MET A 205 -2.67 -22.92 1.95
C MET A 205 -3.01 -22.86 3.43
N CYS A 206 -3.76 -21.83 3.87
CA CYS A 206 -4.26 -21.74 5.25
C CYS A 206 -5.18 -22.91 5.64
N VAL A 207 -5.90 -23.52 4.70
CA VAL A 207 -6.72 -24.72 4.96
C VAL A 207 -5.83 -25.92 5.32
N PHE A 208 -4.65 -26.04 4.71
CA PHE A 208 -3.71 -27.12 5.00
C PHE A 208 -2.89 -26.86 6.26
N SER A 209 -2.33 -25.66 6.40
CA SER A 209 -1.64 -25.20 7.60
C SER A 209 -1.51 -23.68 7.62
N MET A 210 -1.57 -23.08 8.80
CA MET A 210 -1.37 -21.64 8.97
C MET A 210 0.02 -21.22 8.49
N GLU A 211 1.04 -22.03 8.78
CA GLU A 211 2.44 -21.77 8.44
C GLU A 211 2.65 -21.72 6.92
N ALA A 212 2.03 -22.62 6.16
CA ALA A 212 2.09 -22.59 4.70
C ALA A 212 1.41 -21.34 4.13
N GLY A 213 0.25 -20.96 4.69
CA GLY A 213 -0.45 -19.73 4.31
C GLY A 213 0.38 -18.48 4.57
N MET A 214 0.98 -18.39 5.76
CA MET A 214 1.89 -17.31 6.14
C MET A 214 3.13 -17.27 5.23
N ALA A 215 3.77 -18.41 4.96
CA ALA A 215 4.93 -18.48 4.09
C ALA A 215 4.63 -17.96 2.67
N LEU A 216 3.49 -18.38 2.10
CA LEU A 216 3.06 -17.89 0.79
C LEU A 216 2.70 -16.40 0.83
N TYR A 217 2.04 -15.91 1.89
CA TYR A 217 1.80 -14.47 2.07
C TYR A 217 3.11 -13.69 2.05
N GLY A 218 4.09 -14.12 2.87
CA GLY A 218 5.40 -13.48 2.95
C GLY A 218 6.11 -13.49 1.61
N LEU A 219 6.11 -14.62 0.89
CA LEU A 219 6.70 -14.73 -0.43
C LEU A 219 6.06 -13.76 -1.42
N VAL A 220 4.73 -13.67 -1.47
CA VAL A 220 4.05 -12.75 -2.39
C VAL A 220 4.33 -11.29 -2.01
N ALA A 221 4.37 -10.95 -0.73
CA ALA A 221 4.73 -9.62 -0.26
C ALA A 221 6.18 -9.23 -0.65
N LEU A 222 7.12 -10.18 -0.57
CA LEU A 222 8.49 -9.99 -1.04
C LEU A 222 8.54 -9.80 -2.56
N LEU A 223 7.82 -10.62 -3.33
CA LEU A 223 7.74 -10.51 -4.79
C LEU A 223 7.13 -9.17 -5.22
N MET A 224 6.10 -8.69 -4.51
CA MET A 224 5.53 -7.35 -4.69
C MET A 224 6.60 -6.27 -4.52
N ALA A 225 7.45 -6.37 -3.49
CA ALA A 225 8.52 -5.40 -3.28
C ALA A 225 9.62 -5.49 -4.36
N LEU A 226 10.09 -6.70 -4.69
CA LEU A 226 11.11 -6.91 -5.71
C LEU A 226 10.65 -6.45 -7.09
N TYR A 227 9.39 -6.72 -7.43
CA TYR A 227 8.79 -6.23 -8.67
C TYR A 227 8.67 -4.71 -8.67
N GLY A 228 8.31 -4.11 -7.54
CA GLY A 228 8.38 -2.65 -7.33
C GLY A 228 9.77 -2.08 -7.65
N ILE A 229 10.83 -2.66 -7.10
CA ILE A 229 12.23 -2.25 -7.36
C ILE A 229 12.55 -2.34 -8.86
N TYR A 230 12.15 -3.45 -9.50
CA TYR A 230 12.36 -3.64 -10.94
C TYR A 230 11.64 -2.57 -11.77
N MET A 231 10.42 -2.16 -11.40
CA MET A 231 9.68 -1.11 -12.09
C MET A 231 10.30 0.28 -11.93
N ILE A 232 10.96 0.57 -10.80
CA ILE A 232 11.64 1.86 -10.59
C ILE A 232 12.84 2.00 -11.54
N LYS A 233 13.50 0.88 -11.88
CA LYS A 233 14.69 0.84 -12.75
C LYS A 233 14.35 0.90 -14.26
N LYS A 234 13.11 0.67 -14.66
CA LYS A 234 12.63 0.70 -16.06
C LYS A 234 11.90 2.01 -16.40
#